data_AF-A0A7H8R9M0-F1
#
_entry.id   AF-A0A7H8R9M0-F1
#
_cell.length_a   1.000
_cell.length_b   1.000
_cell.length_c   1.000
_cell.angle_alpha   90.00
_cell.angle_beta   90.00
_cell.angle_gamma   90.00
#
_symmetry.space_group_name_H-M   'P 1'
#
loop_
_entity.id
_entity.type
_entity.pdbx_description
1 polymer ?
#
loop_
_entity_poly.entity_id
_entity_poly.type
_entity_poly.pdbx_seq_one_letter_code
_entity_poly.pdbx_strand_id
1 'polypeptide(L)'
;MKNLNTVFLMAASISAVQAQTKATFTHYGSGDQNGSPNCATAVNACGDPSQYSTPYTAALSQKQFGVGPNEGAGPACGTCYQLTIQTDTSGNSVTENTIKVVVNNLCPIDGNPICDVPNQYGGEIHFDLCSDTGAAAAFFTTSGDGIGTAEQVAC
;
A
#
# COMPACT_ATOMS: atom_id res chain seq x y z
N MET A 1 -62.80 7.49 9.05
CA MET A 1 -61.58 8.31 8.92
C MET A 1 -60.41 7.39 9.26
N LYS A 2 -59.42 7.30 8.37
CA LYS A 2 -58.45 6.20 8.27
C LYS A 2 -57.32 6.34 9.30
N ASN A 3 -57.04 5.27 10.06
CA ASN A 3 -55.89 5.17 10.96
C ASN A 3 -54.61 5.07 10.14
N LEU A 4 -53.68 6.00 10.35
CA LEU A 4 -52.37 6.00 9.70
C LEU A 4 -51.34 5.41 10.69
N ASN A 5 -50.96 4.15 10.47
CA ASN A 5 -49.84 3.53 11.18
C ASN A 5 -48.53 4.04 10.56
N THR A 6 -47.84 4.93 11.28
CA THR A 6 -46.49 5.35 10.95
C THR A 6 -45.51 4.24 11.33
N VAL A 7 -44.99 3.53 10.33
CA VAL A 7 -43.87 2.59 10.51
C VAL A 7 -42.57 3.38 10.38
N PHE A 8 -41.83 3.52 11.48
CA PHE A 8 -40.46 4.03 11.48
C PHE A 8 -39.52 2.91 10.99
N LEU A 9 -38.99 3.05 9.77
CA LEU A 9 -37.90 2.21 9.27
C LEU A 9 -36.58 2.71 9.90
N MET A 10 -36.09 2.00 10.92
CA MET A 10 -34.69 2.16 11.36
C MET A 10 -33.78 1.54 10.30
N ALA A 11 -33.06 2.36 9.54
CA ALA A 11 -31.98 1.89 8.69
C ALA A 11 -30.81 1.46 9.59
N ALA A 12 -30.63 0.16 9.78
CA ALA A 12 -29.40 -0.37 10.36
C ALA A 12 -28.28 -0.20 9.34
N SER A 13 -27.38 0.75 9.58
CA SER A 13 -26.14 0.91 8.84
C SER A 13 -25.25 -0.29 9.13
N ILE A 14 -25.26 -1.28 8.22
CA ILE A 14 -24.30 -2.38 8.22
C ILE A 14 -22.97 -1.76 7.77
N SER A 15 -22.08 -1.48 8.72
CA SER A 15 -20.68 -1.19 8.40
C SER A 15 -20.10 -2.44 7.76
N ALA A 16 -19.84 -2.41 6.45
CA ALA A 16 -19.09 -3.46 5.79
C ALA A 16 -17.69 -3.49 6.44
N VAL A 17 -17.36 -4.58 7.13
CA VAL A 17 -15.99 -4.84 7.57
C VAL A 17 -15.17 -5.04 6.30
N GLN A 18 -14.37 -4.05 5.93
CA GLN A 18 -13.53 -4.13 4.74
C GLN A 18 -12.46 -5.20 5.01
N ALA A 19 -12.40 -6.22 4.15
CA ALA A 19 -11.50 -7.34 4.34
C ALA A 19 -10.04 -6.86 4.19
N GLN A 20 -9.25 -7.05 5.25
CA GLN A 20 -7.81 -6.77 5.22
C GLN A 20 -7.11 -7.79 4.32
N THR A 21 -6.33 -7.30 3.37
CA THR A 21 -5.58 -8.13 2.41
C THR A 21 -4.22 -8.48 2.98
N LYS A 22 -3.80 -9.74 2.90
CA LYS A 22 -2.44 -10.13 3.31
C LYS A 22 -1.42 -9.48 2.38
N ALA A 23 -0.51 -8.72 2.95
CA ALA A 23 0.44 -7.88 2.24
C ALA A 23 1.88 -8.22 2.61
N THR A 24 2.81 -7.95 1.69
CA THR A 24 4.25 -7.94 1.97
C THR A 24 4.81 -6.54 1.76
N PHE A 25 5.91 -6.25 2.43
CA PHE A 25 6.48 -4.91 2.49
C PHE A 25 7.99 -4.96 2.36
N THR A 26 8.54 -4.07 1.55
CA THR A 26 9.97 -3.72 1.49
C THR A 26 10.13 -2.20 1.48
N HIS A 27 11.33 -1.71 1.26
CA HIS A 27 11.57 -0.30 1.01
C HIS A 27 12.56 -0.07 -0.14
N TYR A 28 12.45 1.09 -0.78
CA TYR A 28 13.38 1.58 -1.80
C TYR A 28 13.61 3.08 -1.66
N GLY A 29 14.66 3.60 -2.31
CA GLY A 29 14.99 5.02 -2.32
C GLY A 29 16.49 5.28 -2.25
N SER A 30 16.87 6.49 -1.85
CA SER A 30 18.27 6.90 -1.79
C SER A 30 19.09 5.99 -0.86
N GLY A 31 20.10 5.32 -1.41
CA GLY A 31 20.97 4.41 -0.67
C GLY A 31 20.57 2.94 -0.73
N ASP A 32 19.45 2.60 -1.38
CA ASP A 32 19.16 1.23 -1.76
C ASP A 32 20.11 0.76 -2.86
N GLN A 33 20.73 -0.41 -2.66
CA GLN A 33 21.65 -1.02 -3.62
C GLN A 33 20.91 -1.86 -4.68
N ASN A 34 19.63 -2.18 -4.44
CA ASN A 34 18.81 -3.07 -5.25
C ASN A 34 17.60 -2.37 -5.92
N GLY A 35 17.42 -1.05 -5.72
CA GLY A 35 16.28 -0.27 -6.21
C GLY A 35 16.67 0.96 -7.04
N SER A 36 15.66 1.64 -7.62
CA SER A 36 15.86 2.95 -8.27
C SER A 36 16.39 3.95 -7.23
N PRO A 37 17.45 4.73 -7.54
CA PRO A 37 18.22 5.49 -6.55
C PRO A 37 17.46 6.64 -5.86
N ASN A 38 16.20 6.90 -6.23
CA ASN A 38 15.35 7.88 -5.57
C ASN A 38 13.87 7.51 -5.78
N CYS A 39 13.12 7.39 -4.69
CA CYS A 39 11.68 7.06 -4.68
C CYS A 39 10.78 8.30 -4.59
N ALA A 40 11.36 9.47 -4.30
CA ALA A 40 10.72 10.77 -4.21
C ALA A 40 11.14 11.68 -5.38
N THR A 41 11.05 11.20 -6.62
CA THR A 41 11.31 12.01 -7.82
C THR A 41 10.02 12.46 -8.48
N ALA A 42 10.09 13.54 -9.27
CA ALA A 42 9.00 13.96 -10.15
C ALA A 42 8.75 12.99 -11.33
N VAL A 43 9.54 11.92 -11.48
CA VAL A 43 9.52 10.97 -12.61
C VAL A 43 9.15 9.57 -12.12
N ASN A 44 8.15 9.48 -11.25
CA ASN A 44 7.57 8.19 -10.86
C ASN A 44 6.43 7.79 -11.82
N ALA A 45 5.98 6.53 -11.77
CA ALA A 45 4.92 6.05 -12.66
C ALA A 45 3.61 6.86 -12.56
N CYS A 46 3.34 7.51 -11.42
CA CYS A 46 2.17 8.37 -11.21
C CYS A 46 2.44 9.89 -11.35
N GLY A 47 3.62 10.31 -11.80
CA GLY A 47 4.03 11.71 -11.82
C GLY A 47 4.53 12.23 -10.46
N ASP A 48 4.36 13.54 -10.23
CA ASP A 48 4.97 14.24 -9.08
C ASP A 48 4.34 13.84 -7.73
N PRO A 49 5.09 13.27 -6.77
CA PRO A 49 4.58 12.94 -5.45
C PRO A 49 4.11 14.14 -4.61
N SER A 50 4.52 15.37 -4.94
CA SER A 50 4.12 16.59 -4.22
C SER A 50 2.61 16.89 -4.31
N GLN A 51 1.91 16.22 -5.23
CA GLN A 51 0.47 16.38 -5.44
C GLN A 51 -0.40 15.64 -4.39
N TYR A 52 0.18 14.82 -3.52
CA TYR A 52 -0.58 13.99 -2.58
C TYR A 52 -0.61 14.57 -1.15
N SER A 53 -1.69 14.31 -0.43
CA SER A 53 -1.96 14.86 0.92
C SER A 53 -1.25 14.12 2.07
N THR A 54 -0.87 12.86 1.87
CA THR A 54 -0.06 12.11 2.84
C THR A 54 1.42 12.22 2.45
N PRO A 55 2.33 12.42 3.42
CA PRO A 55 3.76 12.48 3.11
C PRO A 55 4.30 11.13 2.65
N TYR A 56 3.72 10.01 3.13
CA TYR A 56 4.27 8.68 2.90
C TYR A 56 3.81 8.10 1.56
N THR A 57 4.77 7.74 0.73
CA THR A 57 4.51 7.15 -0.58
C THR A 57 5.01 5.70 -0.67
N ALA A 58 4.41 4.93 -1.56
CA ALA A 58 4.84 3.57 -1.86
C ALA A 58 4.68 3.22 -3.35
N ALA A 59 5.53 2.32 -3.83
CA ALA A 59 5.31 1.61 -5.08
C ALA A 59 4.38 0.41 -4.82
N LEU A 60 3.47 0.12 -5.76
CA LEU A 60 2.50 -0.97 -5.63
C LEU A 60 2.80 -2.10 -6.61
N SER A 61 2.62 -3.36 -6.20
CA SER A 61 2.75 -4.52 -7.08
C SER A 61 1.98 -4.36 -8.38
N GLN A 62 2.62 -4.71 -9.50
CA GLN A 62 2.10 -4.49 -10.86
C GLN A 62 0.66 -4.95 -11.08
N LYS A 63 0.27 -6.10 -10.49
CA LYS A 63 -1.10 -6.63 -10.57
C LYS A 63 -2.14 -5.62 -10.05
N GLN A 64 -1.86 -4.94 -8.94
CA GLN A 64 -2.76 -3.94 -8.36
C GLN A 64 -2.52 -2.55 -8.94
N PHE A 65 -1.29 -2.23 -9.36
CA PHE A 65 -1.00 -0.98 -10.05
C PHE A 65 -1.81 -0.84 -11.35
N GLY A 66 -1.97 -1.95 -12.08
CA GLY A 66 -2.91 -2.10 -13.20
C GLY A 66 -2.32 -1.87 -14.60
N VAL A 67 -1.06 -1.44 -14.69
CA VAL A 67 -0.29 -1.33 -15.93
C VAL A 67 1.16 -1.73 -15.68
N GLY A 68 1.90 -2.10 -16.73
CA GLY A 68 3.31 -2.43 -16.69
C GLY A 68 4.25 -1.24 -16.92
N PRO A 69 5.57 -1.51 -16.93
CA PRO A 69 6.58 -0.50 -17.24
C PRO A 69 6.34 0.20 -18.57
N ASN A 70 6.58 1.52 -18.61
CA ASN A 70 6.46 2.38 -19.79
C ASN A 70 5.02 2.58 -20.34
N GLU A 71 3.99 2.12 -19.62
CA GLU A 71 2.59 2.33 -20.01
C GLU A 71 1.95 3.58 -19.37
N GLY A 72 2.71 4.30 -18.54
CA GLY A 72 2.27 5.52 -17.86
C GLY A 72 1.61 5.26 -16.50
N ALA A 73 0.73 6.18 -16.09
CA ALA A 73 0.05 6.11 -14.81
C ALA A 73 -1.02 5.02 -14.80
N GLY A 74 -0.88 4.07 -13.87
CA GLY A 74 -1.88 3.03 -13.63
C GLY A 74 -3.12 3.57 -12.90
N PRO A 75 -4.25 2.84 -12.95
CA PRO A 75 -5.48 3.22 -12.24
C PRO A 75 -5.33 3.33 -10.72
N ALA A 76 -4.29 2.73 -10.13
CA ALA A 76 -4.03 2.81 -8.69
C ALA A 76 -3.32 4.09 -8.24
N CYS A 77 -2.85 4.93 -9.16
CA CYS A 77 -2.17 6.18 -8.81
C CYS A 77 -3.04 7.07 -7.91
N GLY A 78 -2.49 7.51 -6.77
CA GLY A 78 -3.18 8.35 -5.80
C GLY A 78 -4.12 7.62 -4.84
N THR A 79 -4.25 6.29 -4.94
CA THR A 79 -5.01 5.52 -3.95
C THR A 79 -4.25 5.44 -2.63
N CYS A 80 -4.98 5.46 -1.51
CA CYS A 80 -4.40 5.37 -0.17
C CYS A 80 -4.66 4.02 0.48
N TYR A 81 -3.67 3.54 1.23
CA TYR A 81 -3.76 2.30 1.99
C TYR A 81 -3.30 2.50 3.42
N GLN A 82 -4.02 1.89 4.37
CA GLN A 82 -3.54 1.67 5.72
C GLN A 82 -2.79 0.33 5.75
N LEU A 83 -1.50 0.38 6.08
CA LEU A 83 -0.60 -0.77 6.13
C LEU A 83 -0.30 -1.10 7.58
N THR A 84 -0.26 -2.38 7.94
CA THR A 84 0.17 -2.84 9.26
C THR A 84 1.17 -3.99 9.12
N ILE A 85 2.34 -3.89 9.76
CA ILE A 85 3.37 -4.94 9.78
C ILE A 85 3.19 -5.85 10.99
N GLN A 86 3.38 -7.16 10.82
CA GLN A 86 3.18 -8.16 11.89
C GLN A 86 4.41 -9.04 12.09
N THR A 87 5.05 -9.47 10.99
CA THR A 87 6.28 -10.25 11.02
C THR A 87 7.30 -9.72 10.02
N ASP A 88 8.57 -10.07 10.18
CA ASP A 88 9.54 -10.02 9.09
C ASP A 88 9.25 -11.12 8.04
N THR A 89 9.98 -11.13 6.93
CA THR A 89 9.83 -12.18 5.89
C THR A 89 10.34 -13.57 6.30
N SER A 90 11.08 -13.67 7.41
CA SER A 90 11.49 -14.94 8.03
C SER A 90 10.44 -15.51 8.99
N GLY A 91 9.37 -14.75 9.26
CA GLY A 91 8.28 -15.13 10.15
C GLY A 91 8.49 -14.77 11.62
N ASN A 92 9.53 -13.99 11.96
CA ASN A 92 9.71 -13.51 13.33
C ASN A 92 8.77 -12.33 13.59
N SER A 93 8.17 -12.28 14.78
CA SER A 93 7.36 -11.13 15.19
C SER A 93 8.19 -9.85 15.22
N VAL A 94 7.60 -8.76 14.75
CA VAL A 94 8.18 -7.41 14.84
C VAL A 94 7.36 -6.53 15.79
N THR A 95 7.87 -5.34 16.09
CA THR A 95 7.00 -4.31 16.69
C THR A 95 5.98 -3.89 15.65
N GLU A 96 4.70 -4.20 15.90
CA GLU A 96 3.60 -3.83 15.01
C GLU A 96 3.49 -2.31 14.92
N ASN A 97 3.41 -1.82 13.68
CA ASN A 97 3.21 -0.41 13.37
C ASN A 97 2.26 -0.28 12.18
N THR A 98 1.52 0.83 12.17
CA THR A 98 0.52 1.12 11.16
C THR A 98 0.75 2.50 10.57
N ILE A 99 0.82 2.61 9.25
CA ILE A 99 0.92 3.89 8.54
C ILE A 99 -0.11 3.98 7.40
N LYS A 100 -0.41 5.22 6.97
CA LYS A 100 -1.17 5.48 5.75
C LYS A 100 -0.23 5.93 4.64
N VAL A 101 -0.20 5.19 3.53
CA VAL A 101 0.58 5.53 2.34
C VAL A 101 -0.31 5.92 1.18
N VAL A 102 0.23 6.69 0.24
CA VAL A 102 -0.33 6.89 -1.11
C VAL A 102 0.50 6.15 -2.15
N VAL A 103 -0.17 5.51 -3.09
CA VAL A 103 0.48 4.85 -4.23
C VAL A 103 0.91 5.92 -5.23
N ASN A 104 2.23 6.04 -5.44
CA ASN A 104 2.80 6.99 -6.39
C ASN A 104 3.71 6.34 -7.44
N ASN A 105 3.94 5.04 -7.36
CA ASN A 105 4.86 4.34 -8.24
C ASN A 105 4.46 2.88 -8.48
N LEU A 106 5.09 2.27 -9.47
CA LEU A 106 4.94 0.87 -9.84
C LEU A 106 6.09 0.06 -9.23
N CYS A 107 5.78 -1.07 -8.60
CA CYS A 107 6.76 -2.15 -8.45
C CYS A 107 6.55 -3.18 -9.57
N PRO A 108 7.44 -3.23 -10.58
CA PRO A 108 7.29 -4.11 -11.72
C PRO A 108 7.72 -5.54 -11.39
N ILE A 109 7.10 -6.53 -12.03
CA ILE A 109 7.46 -7.95 -11.86
C ILE A 109 8.88 -8.21 -12.35
N ASP A 110 9.24 -7.61 -13.49
CA ASP A 110 10.57 -7.76 -14.07
C ASP A 110 11.63 -7.16 -13.12
N GLY A 111 12.63 -7.97 -12.77
CA GLY A 111 13.66 -7.62 -11.78
C GLY A 111 13.21 -7.66 -10.32
N ASN A 112 11.91 -7.71 -10.00
CA ASN A 112 11.41 -7.73 -8.61
C ASN A 112 10.39 -8.86 -8.37
N PRO A 113 10.86 -10.11 -8.14
CA PRO A 113 9.97 -11.26 -7.95
C PRO A 113 8.97 -11.11 -6.79
N ILE A 114 9.29 -10.31 -5.77
CA ILE A 114 8.37 -10.05 -4.65
C ILE A 114 7.09 -9.31 -5.08
N CYS A 115 7.12 -8.63 -6.23
CA CYS A 115 6.01 -7.88 -6.82
C CYS A 115 5.12 -8.74 -7.72
N ASP A 116 5.51 -9.99 -7.99
CA ASP A 116 4.64 -11.00 -8.60
C ASP A 116 3.74 -11.63 -7.53
N VAL A 117 2.50 -11.16 -7.41
CA VAL A 117 1.58 -11.52 -6.33
C VAL A 117 0.47 -12.50 -6.79
N PRO A 118 0.19 -13.59 -6.05
CA PRO A 118 0.73 -13.92 -4.73
C PRO A 118 2.21 -14.32 -4.78
N ASN A 119 3.05 -13.66 -3.97
CA ASN A 119 4.50 -13.87 -4.00
C ASN A 119 4.94 -15.05 -3.14
N GLN A 120 6.26 -15.32 -3.08
CA GLN A 120 6.80 -16.44 -2.30
C GLN A 120 6.48 -16.42 -0.80
N TYR A 121 6.05 -15.28 -0.26
CA TYR A 121 5.62 -15.13 1.13
C TYR A 121 4.10 -15.20 1.30
N GLY A 122 3.36 -15.44 0.21
CA GLY A 122 1.89 -15.49 0.16
C GLY A 122 1.23 -14.12 0.34
N GLY A 123 1.92 -13.03 0.04
CA GLY A 123 1.30 -11.70 -0.01
C GLY A 123 0.49 -11.54 -1.29
N GLU A 124 -0.79 -11.21 -1.17
CA GLU A 124 -1.72 -10.99 -2.29
C GLU A 124 -1.51 -9.61 -2.93
N ILE A 125 -0.82 -8.72 -2.22
CA ILE A 125 -0.46 -7.35 -2.59
C ILE A 125 0.92 -7.05 -2.00
N HIS A 126 1.73 -6.25 -2.68
CA HIS A 126 3.04 -5.84 -2.20
C HIS A 126 3.22 -4.32 -2.28
N PHE A 127 3.85 -3.74 -1.26
CA PHE A 127 4.22 -2.34 -1.22
C PHE A 127 5.71 -2.19 -0.99
N ASP A 128 6.34 -1.37 -1.84
CA ASP A 128 7.70 -0.92 -1.64
C ASP A 128 7.67 0.50 -1.07
N LEU A 129 7.95 0.65 0.22
CA LEU A 129 7.79 1.91 0.94
C LEU A 129 8.94 2.86 0.60
N CYS A 130 8.62 4.11 0.28
CA CYS A 130 9.64 5.08 -0.09
C CYS A 130 10.43 5.58 1.14
N SER A 131 11.71 5.27 1.19
CA SER A 131 12.63 5.74 2.24
C SER A 131 12.79 7.26 2.24
N ASP A 132 12.80 7.89 1.06
CA ASP A 132 13.03 9.33 0.90
C ASP A 132 11.87 10.20 1.45
N THR A 133 10.66 9.63 1.53
CA THR A 133 9.51 10.29 2.17
C THR A 133 9.36 9.98 3.66
N GLY A 134 10.27 9.15 4.21
CA GLY A 134 10.21 8.68 5.59
C GLY A 134 9.21 7.55 5.85
N ALA A 135 8.53 7.03 4.80
CA ALA A 135 7.56 5.96 4.95
C ALA A 135 8.18 4.69 5.55
N ALA A 136 9.34 4.28 5.02
CA ALA A 136 10.07 3.11 5.50
C ALA A 136 10.45 3.25 6.98
N ALA A 137 11.04 4.37 7.38
CA ALA A 137 11.48 4.62 8.75
C ALA A 137 10.29 4.71 9.75
N ALA A 138 9.13 5.18 9.30
CA ALA A 138 7.92 5.23 10.12
C ALA A 138 7.28 3.84 10.31
N PHE A 139 7.50 2.91 9.38
CA PHE A 139 6.86 1.60 9.36
C PHE A 139 7.75 0.48 9.94
N PHE A 140 9.01 0.44 9.52
CA PHE A 140 9.96 -0.59 9.89
C PHE A 140 10.81 -0.16 11.09
N THR A 141 10.34 -0.44 12.31
CA THR A 141 11.08 -0.07 13.54
C THR A 141 12.07 -1.13 14.01
N THR A 142 11.93 -2.38 13.55
CA THR A 142 12.77 -3.51 13.98
C THR A 142 13.18 -4.46 12.84
N SER A 143 12.80 -4.18 11.60
CA SER A 143 13.13 -4.97 10.40
C SER A 143 13.43 -4.05 9.21
N GLY A 144 13.71 -4.61 8.03
CA GLY A 144 13.75 -3.87 6.75
C GLY A 144 12.73 -4.38 5.71
N ASP A 145 12.05 -5.48 6.04
CA ASP A 145 10.99 -6.09 5.25
C ASP A 145 9.93 -6.67 6.20
N GLY A 146 8.79 -7.07 5.64
CA GLY A 146 7.81 -7.78 6.44
C GLY A 146 6.55 -8.25 5.73
N ILE A 147 5.69 -8.85 6.54
CA ILE A 147 4.39 -9.39 6.18
C ILE A 147 3.37 -8.83 7.16
N GLY A 148 2.17 -8.55 6.68
CA GLY A 148 1.05 -8.12 7.51
C GLY A 148 -0.18 -7.85 6.66
N THR A 149 -0.83 -6.71 6.88
CA THR A 149 -2.11 -6.39 6.22
C THR A 149 -2.11 -5.05 5.53
N ALA A 150 -2.89 -4.96 4.46
CA ALA A 150 -3.22 -3.73 3.76
C ALA A 150 -4.72 -3.57 3.61
N GLU A 151 -5.22 -2.37 3.86
CA GLU A 151 -6.60 -1.97 3.66
C GLU A 151 -6.65 -0.69 2.84
N GLN A 152 -7.39 -0.70 1.73
CA GLN A 152 -7.60 0.52 0.96
C GLN A 152 -8.52 1.45 1.73
N VAL A 153 -8.09 2.70 1.93
CA VAL A 153 -8.80 3.70 2.74
C VAL A 153 -8.94 5.01 1.98
N ALA A 154 -9.77 5.92 2.50
CA ALA A 154 -9.79 7.29 2.00
C ALA A 154 -8.44 7.99 2.27
N CYS A 155 -7.95 8.70 1.26
CA CYS A 155 -6.96 9.76 1.47
C CYS A 155 -7.61 10.88 2.31
#